data_AF-A0A9E5GI59-F1
#
_entry.id   AF-A0A9E5GI59-F1
#
_cell.length_a   1.000
_cell.length_b   1.000
_cell.length_c   1.000
_cell.angle_alpha   90.00
_cell.angle_beta   90.00
_cell.angle_gamma   90.00
#
_symmetry.space_group_name_H-M   'P 1'
#
loop_
_entity.id
_entity.type
_entity.pdbx_description
1 polymer ?
#
loop_
_entity_poly.entity_id
_entity_poly.type
_entity_poly.pdbx_seq_one_letter_code
_entity_poly.pdbx_strand_id
1 'polypeptide(L)'
;IIQEAVETGGKEPTPRALSELINLAREENAAAIFVQKQFPVATAETLAKAINAVVVPLNPLEKNWLENIQTMGDTLAKSLL
;
A
#
# COMPACT_ATOMS: atom_id res chain seq x y z
N ILE A 1 -5.90 -13.13 3.17
CA ILE A 1 -5.07 -11.92 2.99
C ILE A 1 -4.58 -11.94 1.56
N ILE A 2 -4.88 -10.90 0.79
CA ILE A 2 -4.44 -10.71 -0.59
C ILE A 2 -3.42 -9.56 -0.57
N GLN A 3 -2.36 -9.67 -1.35
CA GLN A 3 -1.37 -8.61 -1.55
C GLN A 3 -1.26 -8.37 -3.05
N GLU A 4 -1.41 -7.11 -3.46
CA GLU A 4 -1.24 -6.68 -4.85
C GLU A 4 -0.17 -5.58 -4.93
N ALA A 5 0.68 -5.62 -5.94
CA ALA A 5 1.75 -4.64 -6.09
C ALA A 5 1.23 -3.39 -6.82
N VAL A 6 1.49 -2.20 -6.27
CA VAL A 6 1.19 -0.93 -6.96
C VAL A 6 2.20 -0.69 -8.09
N GLU A 7 3.47 -1.00 -7.84
CA GLU A 7 4.58 -0.84 -8.77
C GLU A 7 5.33 -2.15 -8.93
N THR A 8 5.73 -2.47 -10.17
CA THR A 8 6.51 -3.67 -10.49
C THR A 8 7.83 -3.29 -11.13
N GLY A 9 8.95 -3.78 -10.58
CA GLY A 9 10.28 -3.50 -11.13
C GLY A 9 10.71 -2.03 -11.07
N GLY A 10 10.18 -1.26 -10.10
CA GLY A 10 10.48 0.16 -9.92
C GLY A 10 9.87 1.08 -10.99
N LYS A 11 8.82 0.62 -11.67
CA LYS A 11 8.07 1.41 -12.65
C LYS A 11 6.69 1.73 -12.11
N GLU A 12 6.31 3.00 -12.22
CA GLU A 12 4.94 3.44 -11.96
C GLU A 12 3.94 2.71 -12.86
N PRO A 13 2.73 2.41 -12.36
CA PRO A 13 1.68 1.79 -13.16
C PRO A 13 1.24 2.74 -14.28
N THR A 14 0.91 2.18 -15.44
CA THR A 14 0.24 2.96 -16.49
C THR A 14 -1.13 3.45 -16.00
N PRO A 15 -1.73 4.51 -16.60
CA PRO A 15 -3.06 4.97 -16.21
C PRO A 15 -4.14 3.88 -16.24
N ARG A 16 -4.04 2.95 -17.20
CA ARG A 16 -4.94 1.79 -17.29
C ARG A 16 -4.73 0.83 -16.11
N ALA A 17 -3.48 0.46 -15.84
CA ALA A 17 -3.14 -0.44 -14.73
C ALA A 17 -3.54 0.15 -13.37
N LEU A 18 -3.33 1.45 -13.17
CA LEU A 18 -3.76 2.15 -11.95
C LEU A 18 -5.30 2.11 -11.80
N SER A 19 -6.05 2.31 -12.89
CA SER A 19 -7.51 2.20 -12.88
C SER A 19 -7.99 0.79 -12.54
N GLU A 20 -7.38 -0.25 -13.13
CA GLU A 20 -7.66 -1.65 -12.83
C GLU A 20 -7.36 -1.98 -11.37
N LEU A 21 -6.24 -1.48 -10.84
CA LEU A 21 -5.86 -1.64 -9.43
C LEU A 21 -6.82 -0.93 -8.47
N ILE A 22 -7.29 0.28 -8.80
CA ILE A 22 -8.31 0.99 -8.01
C ILE A 22 -9.60 0.17 -7.95
N ASN A 23 -10.04 -0.43 -9.06
CA ASN A 23 -11.25 -1.23 -9.09
C ASN A 23 -11.11 -2.49 -8.24
N LEU A 24 -10.01 -3.23 -8.42
CA LEU A 24 -9.70 -4.41 -7.61
C LEU A 24 -9.66 -4.06 -6.11
N ALA A 25 -8.98 -2.97 -5.75
CA ALA A 25 -8.86 -2.54 -4.37
C ALA A 25 -10.21 -2.15 -3.74
N ARG A 26 -11.16 -1.63 -4.52
CA ARG A 26 -12.54 -1.41 -4.05
C ARG A 26 -13.31 -2.72 -3.87
N GLU A 27 -13.22 -3.62 -4.85
CA GLU A 27 -13.90 -4.92 -4.82
C GLU A 27 -13.46 -5.75 -3.61
N GLU A 28 -12.17 -5.76 -3.33
CA GLU A 28 -11.55 -6.48 -2.20
C GLU A 28 -11.57 -5.69 -0.88
N ASN A 29 -12.15 -4.49 -0.85
CA ASN A 29 -12.20 -3.60 0.32
C ASN A 29 -10.82 -3.39 0.96
N ALA A 30 -9.80 -3.11 0.14
CA ALA A 30 -8.44 -2.90 0.61
C ALA A 30 -8.38 -1.71 1.59
N ALA A 31 -7.89 -1.97 2.81
CA ALA A 31 -7.91 -1.00 3.91
C ALA A 31 -6.60 -0.21 4.05
N ALA A 32 -5.49 -0.72 3.53
CA ALA A 32 -4.17 -0.13 3.70
C ALA A 32 -3.28 -0.29 2.46
N ILE A 33 -2.42 0.70 2.23
CA ILE A 33 -1.40 0.71 1.19
C ILE A 33 -0.05 0.93 1.85
N PHE A 34 0.83 -0.07 1.77
CA PHE A 34 2.18 0.03 2.32
C PHE A 34 3.13 0.61 1.27
N VAL A 35 3.91 1.62 1.67
CA VAL A 35 4.89 2.28 0.79
C VAL A 35 6.27 2.25 1.41
N GLN A 36 7.30 2.09 0.59
CA GLN A 36 8.68 2.20 1.05
C GLN A 36 9.10 3.67 1.07
N LYS A 37 9.70 4.14 2.17
CA LYS A 37 10.14 5.55 2.32
C LYS A 37 11.12 6.02 1.23
N GLN A 38 11.76 5.09 0.52
CA GLN A 38 12.73 5.38 -0.53
C GLN A 38 12.08 5.73 -1.88
N PHE A 39 10.79 5.49 -2.05
CA PHE A 39 10.08 5.67 -3.32
C PHE A 39 9.05 6.81 -3.25
N PRO A 40 8.68 7.40 -4.39
CA PRO A 40 7.62 8.40 -4.46
C PRO A 40 6.30 7.88 -3.89
N VAL A 41 5.60 8.71 -3.12
CA VAL A 41 4.34 8.33 -2.45
C VAL A 41 3.08 8.74 -3.23
N ALA A 42 3.21 9.54 -4.28
CA ALA A 42 2.09 10.17 -4.98
C ALA A 42 1.08 9.18 -5.57
N THR A 43 1.56 8.08 -6.17
CA THR A 43 0.70 7.02 -6.72
C THR A 43 -0.09 6.33 -5.61
N ALA A 44 0.55 6.04 -4.47
CA ALA A 44 -0.10 5.44 -3.32
C ALA A 44 -1.14 6.36 -2.68
N GLU A 45 -0.87 7.66 -2.56
CA GLU A 45 -1.85 8.66 -2.09
C GLU A 45 -3.06 8.76 -3.02
N THR A 46 -2.83 8.71 -4.34
CA THR A 46 -3.90 8.71 -5.34
C THR A 46 -4.79 7.49 -5.18
N LEU A 47 -4.20 6.30 -5.05
CA LEU A 47 -4.92 5.05 -4.82
C LEU A 47 -5.67 5.08 -3.48
N ALA A 48 -5.01 5.48 -2.39
CA ALA A 48 -5.61 5.60 -1.06
C ALA A 48 -6.86 6.49 -1.05
N LYS A 49 -6.76 7.67 -1.67
CA LYS A 49 -7.87 8.61 -1.79
C LYS A 49 -9.02 8.03 -2.61
N ALA A 50 -8.73 7.25 -3.65
CA ALA A 50 -9.75 6.66 -4.51
C ALA A 50 -10.56 5.54 -3.83
N ILE A 51 -10.00 4.89 -2.80
CA ILE A 51 -10.60 3.74 -2.11
C ILE A 51 -10.87 3.99 -0.62
N ASN A 52 -10.55 5.18 -0.11
CA ASN A 52 -10.63 5.53 1.31
C ASN A 52 -9.77 4.62 2.22
N ALA A 53 -8.57 4.27 1.76
CA ALA A 53 -7.58 3.51 2.53
C ALA A 53 -6.54 4.42 3.19
N VAL A 54 -5.77 3.86 4.13
CA VAL A 54 -4.63 4.55 4.74
C VAL A 54 -3.32 4.24 4.00
N VAL A 55 -2.45 5.24 3.84
CA VAL A 55 -1.07 5.02 3.38
C VAL A 55 -0.17 4.82 4.60
N VAL A 56 0.55 3.70 4.63
CA VAL A 56 1.43 3.34 5.74
C VAL A 56 2.88 3.27 5.24
N PRO A 57 3.73 4.25 5.60
CA PRO A 57 5.13 4.23 5.20
C PRO A 57 5.93 3.24 6.04
N LEU A 58 6.66 2.35 5.37
CA LEU A 58 7.60 1.40 5.95
C LEU A 58 9.02 1.74 5.49
N ASN A 59 10.03 1.52 6.33
CA ASN A 59 11.42 1.78 5.97
C ASN A 59 12.25 0.48 6.00
N PRO A 60 12.36 -0.26 4.89
CA PRO A 60 13.10 -1.52 4.84
C PRO A 60 14.60 -1.40 5.17
N LEU A 61 15.14 -0.18 5.21
CA LEU A 61 16.54 0.10 5.55
C LEU A 61 16.75 0.47 7.03
N GLU A 62 15.68 0.52 7.85
CA GLU A 62 15.82 0.73 9.28
C GLU A 62 16.56 -0.42 9.95
N LYS A 63 17.45 -0.07 10.88
CA LYS A 63 18.11 -1.07 11.73
C LYS A 63 17.09 -1.83 12.59
N ASN A 64 16.06 -1.13 13.07
CA ASN A 64 14.95 -1.71 13.81
C ASN A 64 13.87 -2.25 12.86
N TRP A 65 14.21 -3.25 12.04
CA TRP A 65 13.28 -3.84 11.08
C TRP A 65 12.00 -4.39 11.73
N LEU A 66 12.06 -4.81 13.00
CA LEU A 66 10.92 -5.36 13.73
C LEU A 66 9.79 -4.33 13.87
N GLU A 67 10.11 -3.05 14.01
CA GLU A 67 9.13 -1.97 14.09
C GLU A 67 8.28 -1.85 12.82
N ASN A 68 8.86 -2.07 11.63
CA ASN A 68 8.08 -2.11 10.39
C ASN A 68 7.12 -3.30 10.37
N ILE A 69 7.58 -4.47 10.81
CA ILE A 69 6.75 -5.68 10.84
C ILE A 69 5.61 -5.53 11.86
N GLN A 70 5.88 -4.93 13.02
CA GLN A 70 4.87 -4.60 14.03
C GLN A 70 3.85 -3.60 13.47
N THR A 71 4.31 -2.52 12.84
CA THR A 71 3.44 -1.52 12.20
C THR A 71 2.53 -2.15 11.15
N MET A 72 3.07 -3.04 10.32
CA MET A 72 2.30 -3.78 9.32
C MET A 72 1.27 -4.71 9.98
N GLY A 73 1.67 -5.47 11.00
CA GLY A 73 0.79 -6.36 11.74
C GLY A 73 -0.37 -5.62 12.44
N ASP A 74 -0.07 -4.52 13.12
CA ASP A 74 -1.06 -3.68 13.79
C ASP A 74 -2.06 -3.06 12.80
N THR A 75 -1.57 -2.66 11.62
CA THR A 75 -2.42 -2.13 10.54
C THR A 75 -3.37 -3.20 10.02
N LEU A 76 -2.85 -4.40 9.73
CA LEU A 76 -3.66 -5.53 9.27
C LEU A 76 -4.68 -5.94 10.32
N ALA A 77 -4.29 -6.05 11.59
CA ALA A 77 -5.21 -6.40 12.68
C ALA A 77 -6.36 -5.39 12.81
N LYS A 78 -6.08 -4.08 12.70
CA LYS A 78 -7.11 -3.04 12.70
C LYS A 78 -8.05 -3.10 11.50
N SER A 79 -7.57 -3.54 10.34
CA SER A 79 -8.38 -3.64 9.12
C SER A 79 -9.33 -4.84 9.08
N LEU A 80 -9.12 -5.83 9.95
CA LEU A 80 -9.95 -7.03 10.05
C LEU A 80 -11.11 -6.90 11.06
N LEU A 81 -11.21 -5.76 11.75
CA LEU A 81 -12.23 -5.44 12.76
C LEU A 81 -13.28 -4.49 12.18
#